data_AF-A0A5N1KWC5-F1
#
_entry.id   AF-A0A5N1KWC5-F1
#
_cell.length_a   1.000
_cell.length_b   1.000
_cell.length_c   1.000
_cell.angle_alpha   90.00
_cell.angle_beta   90.00
_cell.angle_gamma   90.00
#
_symmetry.space_group_name_H-M   'P 1'
#
loop_
_entity.id
_entity.type
_entity.pdbx_description
1 polymer ?
#
loop_
_entity_poly.entity_id
_entity_poly.type
_entity_poly.pdbx_seq_one_letter_code
_entity_poly.pdbx_strand_id
1 'polypeptide(L)'
;MKDPESRTIFAGVDGRTDTELPEWYRERHGDADPVTFAEAVRDLPQAVETTVAYQNPYTDEWVETERFNALVEPSRAREQARDEDTETDPLFHVPTDSYAIINPVDVYGPLEEVLREETIDGTPLGEVMFGEIRRYRGGGEVHMDIMFDGLEVRLPGRSDSITMGVTSGYDFFGEHAVYVEGFAQDGYCSNTMRSLTDKEVIKHVGDVRNFRTWWEELLAQVELVADDLFEFIRDAQDIDLDFSELPFTVTEFYTLLGFPDYLAERAADDAEANAASPFEIDMWTLHSGATYALTHFFQGKEGASLDQYVRIANDILFNPEGTIERVEQAYEQQLEADGDDGSQASLAGERALASIERVSDDLQEKVEQFEDREDALRERFQEAMA
;
A
#
# COMPACT_ATOMS: atom_id res chain seq x y z
N MET A 1 -4.94 8.20 8.15
CA MET A 1 -5.72 7.92 6.92
C MET A 1 -7.15 8.40 7.14
N LYS A 2 -7.98 8.60 6.11
CA LYS A 2 -9.43 8.73 6.38
C LYS A 2 -9.94 7.49 7.12
N ASP A 3 -10.73 7.69 8.16
CA ASP A 3 -11.28 6.56 8.92
C ASP A 3 -12.26 5.77 8.03
N PRO A 4 -12.17 4.43 8.04
CA PRO A 4 -13.13 3.60 7.32
C PRO A 4 -14.51 3.69 7.98
N GLU A 5 -15.56 3.51 7.18
CA GLU A 5 -16.94 3.43 7.69
C GLU A 5 -17.10 2.21 8.59
N SER A 6 -16.35 1.14 8.29
CA SER A 6 -16.23 -0.02 9.17
C SER A 6 -14.94 -0.79 8.90
N ARG A 7 -14.49 -1.49 9.94
CA ARG A 7 -13.33 -2.38 9.93
C ARG A 7 -13.79 -3.75 10.44
N THR A 8 -13.45 -4.80 9.70
CA THR A 8 -13.67 -6.20 10.10
C THR A 8 -12.32 -6.87 10.25
N ILE A 9 -12.03 -7.40 11.44
CA ILE A 9 -10.82 -8.19 11.70
C ILE A 9 -11.12 -9.65 11.39
N PHE A 10 -10.20 -10.34 10.72
CA PHE A 10 -10.33 -11.77 10.44
C PHE A 10 -9.09 -12.56 10.85
N ALA A 11 -9.29 -13.84 11.14
CA ALA A 11 -8.26 -14.83 11.42
C ALA A 11 -8.70 -16.20 10.89
N GLY A 12 -7.80 -16.87 10.17
CA GLY A 12 -8.09 -18.16 9.52
C GLY A 12 -9.06 -18.08 8.34
N VAL A 13 -9.09 -19.14 7.51
CA VAL A 13 -9.90 -19.16 6.28
C VAL A 13 -11.39 -19.40 6.53
N ASP A 14 -11.75 -20.53 7.17
CA ASP A 14 -13.14 -21.01 7.19
C ASP A 14 -13.58 -21.66 8.51
N GLY A 15 -12.85 -21.40 9.60
CA GLY A 15 -13.22 -21.85 10.96
C GLY A 15 -13.02 -23.35 11.19
N ARG A 16 -12.32 -24.05 10.29
CA ARG A 16 -11.87 -25.43 10.51
C ARG A 16 -10.70 -25.51 11.49
N THR A 17 -10.00 -24.40 11.66
CA THR A 17 -8.89 -24.21 12.58
C THR A 17 -9.17 -23.06 13.52
N ASP A 18 -8.79 -23.22 14.79
CA ASP A 18 -8.78 -22.13 15.77
C ASP A 18 -7.51 -21.30 15.53
N THR A 19 -7.54 -20.45 14.51
CA THR A 19 -6.45 -19.51 14.22
C THR A 19 -6.55 -18.32 15.17
N GLU A 20 -5.51 -18.10 15.97
CA GLU A 20 -5.42 -16.96 16.87
C GLU A 20 -4.68 -15.79 16.21
N LEU A 21 -5.10 -14.57 16.52
CA LEU A 21 -4.34 -13.37 16.12
C LEU A 21 -2.99 -13.33 16.86
N PRO A 22 -1.89 -12.90 16.22
CA PRO A 22 -0.65 -12.59 16.92
C PRO A 22 -0.85 -11.56 18.03
N GLU A 23 -0.06 -11.65 19.11
CA GLU A 23 -0.20 -10.80 20.29
C GLU A 23 -0.08 -9.30 19.94
N TRP A 24 0.96 -8.93 19.19
CA TRP A 24 1.18 -7.55 18.74
C TRP A 24 -0.01 -6.99 17.93
N TYR A 25 -0.65 -7.83 17.12
CA TYR A 25 -1.79 -7.44 16.30
C TYR A 25 -3.05 -7.25 17.17
N ARG A 26 -3.26 -8.15 18.13
CA ARG A 26 -4.37 -8.05 19.10
C ARG A 26 -4.25 -6.81 19.98
N GLU A 27 -3.05 -6.50 20.47
CA GLU A 27 -2.82 -5.30 21.29
C GLU A 27 -3.19 -4.01 20.54
N ARG A 28 -2.92 -3.96 19.24
CA ARG A 28 -3.26 -2.83 18.36
C ARG A 28 -4.75 -2.70 18.11
N HIS A 29 -5.44 -3.82 17.84
CA HIS A 29 -6.84 -3.82 17.42
C HIS A 29 -7.81 -4.04 18.59
N GLY A 30 -7.29 -4.24 19.80
CA GLY A 30 -8.05 -4.59 21.00
C GLY A 30 -8.47 -6.06 21.04
N ASP A 31 -9.27 -6.43 22.04
CA ASP A 31 -9.89 -7.77 22.15
C ASP A 31 -11.05 -7.95 21.13
N ALA A 32 -10.84 -7.56 19.87
CA ALA A 32 -11.80 -7.79 18.81
C ALA A 32 -11.87 -9.30 18.52
N ASP A 33 -13.08 -9.86 18.56
CA ASP A 33 -13.32 -11.24 18.16
C ASP A 33 -13.20 -11.35 16.63
N PRO A 34 -12.17 -12.02 16.09
CA PRO A 34 -12.01 -12.14 14.64
C PRO A 34 -13.09 -13.05 14.05
N VAL A 35 -13.56 -12.72 12.85
CA VAL A 35 -14.35 -13.63 12.02
C VAL A 35 -13.44 -14.45 11.10
N THR A 36 -13.98 -15.46 10.41
CA THR A 36 -13.21 -16.16 9.37
C THR A 36 -13.10 -15.30 8.12
N PHE A 37 -12.02 -15.44 7.36
CA PHE A 37 -11.84 -14.72 6.09
C PHE A 37 -13.01 -14.97 5.12
N ALA A 38 -13.43 -16.23 4.99
CA ALA A 38 -14.52 -16.63 4.12
C ALA A 38 -15.88 -16.02 4.53
N GLU A 39 -16.12 -15.84 5.83
CA GLU A 39 -17.29 -15.12 6.34
C GLU A 39 -17.19 -13.63 6.02
N ALA A 40 -16.03 -13.02 6.30
CA ALA A 40 -15.79 -11.60 6.06
C ALA A 40 -15.98 -11.23 4.58
N VAL A 41 -15.51 -12.06 3.65
CA VAL A 41 -15.69 -11.88 2.19
C VAL A 41 -17.15 -12.03 1.77
N ARG A 42 -17.89 -12.99 2.34
CA ARG A 42 -19.32 -13.19 2.01
C ARG A 42 -20.21 -12.05 2.48
N ASP A 43 -19.80 -11.37 3.54
CA ASP A 43 -20.50 -10.21 4.11
C ASP A 43 -20.17 -8.88 3.40
N LEU A 44 -19.26 -8.90 2.41
CA LEU A 44 -18.98 -7.73 1.59
C LEU A 44 -20.15 -7.42 0.64
N PRO A 45 -20.46 -6.12 0.43
CA PRO A 45 -21.48 -5.72 -0.54
C PRO A 45 -21.17 -6.22 -1.95
N GLN A 46 -22.23 -6.64 -2.63
CA GLN A 46 -22.18 -7.08 -4.03
C GLN A 46 -22.81 -6.03 -4.93
N ALA A 47 -22.40 -6.01 -6.19
CA ALA A 47 -23.00 -5.18 -7.23
C ALA A 47 -23.76 -6.04 -8.25
N VAL A 48 -24.91 -5.53 -8.69
CA VAL A 48 -25.65 -6.04 -9.85
C VAL A 48 -26.01 -4.90 -10.79
N GLU A 49 -26.18 -5.22 -12.07
CA GLU A 49 -26.66 -4.25 -13.05
C GLU A 49 -28.18 -4.07 -12.97
N THR A 50 -28.63 -2.83 -13.11
CA THR A 50 -30.01 -2.46 -13.35
C THR A 50 -30.12 -1.42 -14.47
N THR A 51 -31.27 -1.38 -15.14
CA THR A 51 -31.51 -0.46 -16.26
C THR A 51 -31.56 0.99 -15.79
N VAL A 52 -30.99 1.89 -16.59
CA VAL A 52 -31.06 3.34 -16.39
C VAL A 52 -32.08 3.95 -17.34
N ALA A 53 -32.85 4.90 -16.83
CA ALA A 53 -33.72 5.75 -17.63
C ALA A 53 -33.44 7.23 -17.35
N TYR A 54 -33.64 8.09 -18.34
CA TYR A 54 -33.60 9.54 -18.17
C TYR A 54 -34.99 10.14 -18.41
N GLN A 55 -35.32 11.21 -17.69
CA GLN A 55 -36.55 11.96 -17.93
C GLN A 55 -36.32 12.88 -19.12
N ASN A 56 -37.04 12.64 -20.21
CA ASN A 56 -36.92 13.43 -21.42
C ASN A 56 -37.44 14.86 -21.16
N PRO A 57 -36.59 15.91 -21.30
CA PRO A 57 -36.98 17.27 -20.94
C PRO A 57 -38.04 17.88 -21.86
N TYR A 58 -38.34 17.23 -22.99
CA TYR A 58 -39.34 17.69 -23.97
C TYR A 58 -40.68 16.96 -23.84
N THR A 59 -40.68 15.71 -23.38
CA THR A 59 -41.90 14.88 -23.27
C THR A 59 -42.31 14.57 -21.84
N ASP A 60 -41.43 14.82 -20.86
CA ASP A 60 -41.62 14.47 -19.44
C ASP A 60 -41.79 12.96 -19.20
N GLU A 61 -41.41 12.13 -20.19
CA GLU A 61 -41.45 10.67 -20.11
C GLU A 61 -40.08 10.10 -19.75
N TRP A 62 -40.06 9.03 -18.97
CA TRP A 62 -38.85 8.27 -18.69
C TRP A 62 -38.51 7.38 -19.89
N VAL A 63 -37.29 7.54 -20.41
CA VAL A 63 -36.77 6.79 -21.55
C VAL A 63 -35.56 5.98 -21.11
N GLU A 64 -35.64 4.66 -21.24
CA GLU A 64 -34.54 3.74 -20.97
C GLU A 64 -33.38 3.97 -21.96
N THR A 65 -32.15 3.77 -21.50
CA THR A 65 -30.93 3.85 -22.32
C THR A 65 -30.22 2.51 -22.34
N GLU A 66 -29.84 2.04 -23.53
CA GLU A 66 -29.04 0.81 -23.71
C GLU A 66 -27.53 1.07 -23.54
N ARG A 67 -27.10 2.33 -23.42
CA ARG A 67 -25.68 2.70 -23.36
C ARG A 67 -25.07 2.65 -21.96
N PHE A 68 -25.92 2.66 -20.94
CA PHE A 68 -25.53 2.81 -19.55
C PHE A 68 -26.35 1.86 -18.69
N ASN A 69 -25.68 1.21 -17.75
CA ASN A 69 -26.32 0.44 -16.70
C ASN A 69 -26.01 1.11 -15.36
N ALA A 70 -26.89 0.94 -14.38
CA ALA A 70 -26.63 1.34 -13.01
C ALA A 70 -26.13 0.12 -12.24
N LEU A 71 -25.07 0.31 -11.47
CA LEU A 71 -24.57 -0.67 -10.53
C LEU A 71 -25.19 -0.39 -9.18
N VAL A 72 -25.93 -1.36 -8.64
CA VAL A 72 -26.63 -1.21 -7.37
C VAL A 72 -26.27 -2.32 -6.41
N GLU A 73 -26.29 -2.02 -5.11
CA GLU A 73 -26.26 -3.03 -4.06
C GLU A 73 -27.66 -3.65 -3.91
N PRO A 74 -27.82 -4.96 -4.16
CA PRO A 74 -29.13 -5.61 -4.20
C PRO A 74 -29.94 -5.50 -2.90
N SER A 75 -29.27 -5.55 -1.74
CA SER A 75 -29.96 -5.59 -0.43
C SER A 75 -30.54 -4.23 -0.08
N ARG A 76 -29.76 -3.16 -0.24
CA ARG A 76 -30.19 -1.76 -0.12
C ARG A 76 -31.28 -1.41 -1.11
N ALA A 77 -31.18 -1.88 -2.35
CA ALA A 77 -32.22 -1.65 -3.35
C ALA A 77 -33.56 -2.27 -2.90
N ARG A 78 -33.53 -3.43 -2.23
CA ARG A 78 -34.74 -4.07 -1.67
C ARG A 78 -35.26 -3.34 -0.44
N GLU A 79 -34.38 -2.89 0.45
CA GLU A 79 -34.76 -2.13 1.66
C GLU A 79 -35.38 -0.78 1.30
N GLN A 80 -34.79 -0.06 0.34
CA GLN A 80 -35.34 1.18 -0.19
C GLN A 80 -36.71 0.94 -0.85
N ALA A 81 -36.87 -0.15 -1.61
CA ALA A 81 -38.16 -0.49 -2.23
C ALA A 81 -39.26 -0.87 -1.21
N ARG A 82 -38.88 -1.20 0.04
CA ARG A 82 -39.82 -1.50 1.14
C ARG A 82 -40.07 -0.31 2.05
N ASP A 83 -39.50 0.86 1.75
CA ASP A 83 -39.44 2.03 2.64
C ASP A 83 -38.87 1.68 4.03
N GLU A 84 -38.00 0.67 4.11
CA GLU A 84 -37.36 0.20 5.35
C GLU A 84 -36.10 1.01 5.68
N ASP A 85 -35.34 1.41 4.65
CA ASP A 85 -34.24 2.37 4.73
C ASP A 85 -34.24 3.26 3.48
N THR A 86 -34.53 4.54 3.67
CA THR A 86 -34.53 5.55 2.59
C THR A 86 -33.31 6.46 2.63
N GLU A 87 -32.46 6.34 3.65
CA GLU A 87 -31.28 7.19 3.82
C GLU A 87 -30.06 6.62 3.09
N THR A 88 -29.98 5.29 2.95
CA THR A 88 -28.88 4.64 2.25
C THR A 88 -29.16 4.52 0.75
N ASP A 89 -28.32 5.16 -0.07
CA ASP A 89 -28.40 5.06 -1.54
C ASP A 89 -27.91 3.67 -2.00
N PRO A 90 -28.74 2.89 -2.73
CA PRO A 90 -28.30 1.62 -3.30
C PRO A 90 -27.38 1.79 -4.52
N LEU A 91 -27.33 2.97 -5.15
CA LEU A 91 -26.55 3.22 -6.35
C LEU A 91 -25.06 3.38 -6.01
N PHE A 92 -24.23 2.52 -6.61
CA PHE A 92 -22.78 2.72 -6.61
C PHE A 92 -22.35 3.62 -7.78
N HIS A 93 -22.68 3.24 -9.00
CA HIS A 93 -22.14 3.89 -10.19
C HIS A 93 -23.06 3.73 -11.41
N VAL A 94 -22.89 4.58 -12.43
CA VAL A 94 -23.59 4.47 -13.72
C VAL A 94 -22.57 4.44 -14.86
N PRO A 95 -21.94 3.28 -15.12
CA PRO A 95 -20.97 3.13 -16.19
C PRO A 95 -21.62 2.86 -17.55
N THR A 96 -20.77 2.84 -18.59
CA THR A 96 -21.15 2.31 -19.91
C THR A 96 -21.34 0.79 -19.88
N ASP A 97 -22.04 0.27 -20.88
CA ASP A 97 -22.29 -1.18 -21.10
C ASP A 97 -21.02 -2.05 -21.22
N SER A 98 -19.85 -1.44 -21.43
CA SER A 98 -18.56 -2.12 -21.43
C SER A 98 -18.01 -2.48 -20.04
N TYR A 99 -18.69 -2.06 -18.97
CA TYR A 99 -18.25 -2.29 -17.60
C TYR A 99 -18.50 -3.73 -17.15
N ALA A 100 -17.46 -4.38 -16.65
CA ALA A 100 -17.52 -5.71 -16.06
C ALA A 100 -17.55 -5.61 -14.53
N ILE A 101 -18.66 -6.07 -13.93
CA ILE A 101 -18.74 -6.24 -12.48
C ILE A 101 -17.86 -7.42 -12.08
N ILE A 102 -17.04 -7.21 -11.04
CA ILE A 102 -16.27 -8.26 -10.38
C ILE A 102 -16.70 -8.26 -8.92
N ASN A 103 -17.45 -9.27 -8.49
CA ASN A 103 -17.90 -9.33 -7.10
C ASN A 103 -16.82 -9.93 -6.20
N PRO A 104 -16.82 -9.61 -4.89
CA PRO A 104 -15.75 -10.01 -3.97
C PRO A 104 -15.56 -11.53 -3.90
N VAL A 105 -16.67 -12.28 -3.94
CA VAL A 105 -16.66 -13.74 -3.92
C VAL A 105 -15.97 -14.33 -5.17
N ASP A 106 -16.06 -13.67 -6.32
CA ASP A 106 -15.43 -14.13 -7.56
C ASP A 106 -13.89 -14.01 -7.49
N VAL A 107 -13.39 -13.02 -6.74
CA VAL A 107 -11.97 -12.70 -6.58
C VAL A 107 -11.34 -13.50 -5.44
N TYR A 108 -11.95 -13.40 -4.25
CA TYR A 108 -11.39 -13.90 -3.00
C TYR A 108 -11.86 -15.33 -2.67
N GLY A 109 -12.92 -15.83 -3.31
CA GLY A 109 -13.32 -17.24 -3.21
C GLY A 109 -12.21 -18.18 -3.68
N PRO A 110 -11.60 -17.96 -4.86
CA PRO A 110 -10.43 -18.73 -5.32
C PRO A 110 -9.23 -18.64 -4.37
N LEU A 111 -9.01 -17.50 -3.71
CA LEU A 111 -7.95 -17.36 -2.71
C LEU A 111 -8.16 -18.33 -1.54
N GLU A 112 -9.39 -18.60 -1.11
CA GLU A 112 -9.64 -19.59 -0.05
C GLU A 112 -9.10 -20.99 -0.40
N GLU A 113 -9.11 -21.39 -1.68
CA GLU A 113 -8.55 -22.68 -2.11
C GLU A 113 -7.03 -22.65 -2.07
N VAL A 114 -6.42 -21.60 -2.63
CA VAL A 114 -4.97 -21.41 -2.64
C VAL A 114 -4.42 -21.42 -1.21
N LEU A 115 -5.04 -20.70 -0.28
CA LEU A 115 -4.60 -20.65 1.11
C LEU A 115 -4.70 -21.99 1.85
N ARG A 116 -5.54 -22.93 1.40
CA ARG A 116 -5.60 -24.28 1.99
C ARG A 116 -4.52 -25.21 1.43
N GLU A 117 -3.98 -24.90 0.26
CA GLU A 117 -3.00 -25.74 -0.44
C GLU A 117 -1.57 -25.25 -0.20
N GLU A 118 -1.35 -23.94 -0.29
CA GLU A 118 -0.05 -23.31 -0.05
C GLU A 118 0.32 -23.34 1.43
N THR A 119 1.62 -23.50 1.71
CA THR A 119 2.13 -23.70 3.07
C THR A 119 3.33 -22.84 3.37
N ILE A 120 3.44 -22.40 4.62
CA ILE A 120 4.66 -21.85 5.20
C ILE A 120 5.15 -22.76 6.32
N ASP A 121 6.43 -23.16 6.27
CA ASP A 121 7.03 -24.14 7.20
C ASP A 121 6.20 -25.43 7.36
N GLY A 122 5.49 -25.84 6.30
CA GLY A 122 4.61 -27.01 6.29
C GLY A 122 3.24 -26.82 6.95
N THR A 123 2.91 -25.60 7.39
CA THR A 123 1.58 -25.21 7.89
C THR A 123 0.82 -24.51 6.77
N PRO A 124 -0.44 -24.88 6.45
CA PRO A 124 -1.21 -24.19 5.43
C PRO A 124 -1.38 -22.70 5.74
N LEU A 125 -1.22 -21.83 4.74
CA LEU A 125 -1.34 -20.38 4.92
C LEU A 125 -2.69 -20.00 5.53
N GLY A 126 -3.74 -20.73 5.20
CA GLY A 126 -5.08 -20.51 5.70
C GLY A 126 -5.27 -20.79 7.20
N GLU A 127 -4.31 -21.46 7.84
CA GLU A 127 -4.30 -21.70 9.29
C GLU A 127 -3.52 -20.61 10.05
N VAL A 128 -2.70 -19.83 9.35
CA VAL A 128 -1.85 -18.76 9.92
C VAL A 128 -2.21 -17.37 9.39
N MET A 129 -3.21 -17.27 8.51
CA MET A 129 -3.65 -15.99 7.96
C MET A 129 -4.41 -15.14 8.98
N PHE A 130 -4.21 -13.83 8.93
CA PHE A 130 -5.00 -12.87 9.67
C PHE A 130 -4.96 -11.51 8.96
N GLY A 131 -5.80 -10.57 9.41
CA GLY A 131 -5.76 -9.21 8.89
C GLY A 131 -7.05 -8.44 9.08
N GLU A 132 -7.24 -7.44 8.23
CA GLU A 132 -8.40 -6.56 8.30
C GLU A 132 -8.99 -6.22 6.93
N ILE A 133 -10.30 -6.00 6.92
CA ILE A 133 -11.06 -5.44 5.81
C ILE A 133 -11.58 -4.06 6.23
N ARG A 134 -11.24 -3.04 5.46
CA ARG A 134 -11.69 -1.66 5.59
C ARG A 134 -12.71 -1.34 4.50
N ARG A 135 -13.89 -0.85 4.88
CA ARG A 135 -14.97 -0.49 3.95
C ARG A 135 -15.19 1.02 3.91
N TYR A 136 -15.39 1.54 2.71
CA TYR A 136 -15.68 2.94 2.43
C TYR A 136 -16.84 3.05 1.44
N ARG A 137 -17.50 4.21 1.41
CA ARG A 137 -18.56 4.55 0.42
C ARG A 137 -19.67 3.51 0.37
N GLY A 138 -20.17 3.13 1.55
CA GLY A 138 -21.15 2.07 1.71
C GLY A 138 -20.62 0.69 1.31
N GLY A 139 -19.31 0.45 1.39
CA GLY A 139 -18.65 -0.79 0.97
C GLY A 139 -18.64 -1.04 -0.53
N GLY A 140 -18.92 0.00 -1.33
CA GLY A 140 -18.60 -0.01 -2.76
C GLY A 140 -17.11 0.24 -3.04
N GLU A 141 -16.32 0.50 -1.99
CA GLU A 141 -14.87 0.59 -2.01
C GLU A 141 -14.32 -0.15 -0.79
N VAL A 142 -13.41 -1.09 -1.01
CA VAL A 142 -12.87 -1.99 0.00
C VAL A 142 -11.37 -2.09 -0.14
N HIS A 143 -10.68 -2.01 0.99
CA HIS A 143 -9.26 -2.27 1.13
C HIS A 143 -9.06 -3.37 2.17
N MET A 144 -8.09 -4.23 1.97
CA MET A 144 -7.88 -5.44 2.75
C MET A 144 -6.39 -5.66 2.91
N ASP A 145 -5.95 -5.86 4.14
CA ASP A 145 -4.59 -6.30 4.42
C ASP A 145 -4.66 -7.74 4.94
N ILE A 146 -3.95 -8.65 4.28
CA ILE A 146 -3.88 -10.07 4.60
C ILE A 146 -2.42 -10.38 4.94
N MET A 147 -2.17 -10.90 6.13
CA MET A 147 -0.85 -11.25 6.64
C MET A 147 -0.81 -12.72 7.02
N PHE A 148 0.39 -13.28 7.09
CA PHE A 148 0.61 -14.68 7.45
C PHE A 148 1.60 -14.78 8.61
N ASP A 149 1.16 -15.35 9.72
CA ASP A 149 2.07 -15.64 10.83
C ASP A 149 3.12 -16.66 10.39
N GLY A 150 4.38 -16.40 10.74
CA GLY A 150 5.54 -17.14 10.23
C GLY A 150 6.16 -16.61 8.94
N LEU A 151 5.45 -15.78 8.14
CA LEU A 151 6.06 -15.09 7.00
C LEU A 151 6.59 -13.74 7.48
N GLU A 152 7.81 -13.74 8.00
CA GLU A 152 8.31 -12.62 8.78
C GLU A 152 9.79 -12.34 8.58
N VAL A 153 10.16 -11.06 8.69
CA VAL A 153 11.55 -10.61 8.77
C VAL A 153 11.88 -10.24 10.20
N ARG A 154 12.91 -10.90 10.77
CA ARG A 154 13.39 -10.63 12.14
C ARG A 154 14.66 -9.80 12.12
N LEU A 155 14.56 -8.55 12.57
CA LEU A 155 15.71 -7.67 12.71
C LEU A 155 16.47 -7.95 14.02
N PRO A 156 17.82 -7.97 14.01
CA PRO A 156 18.62 -8.17 15.21
C PRO A 156 18.27 -7.18 16.32
N GLY A 157 18.08 -7.70 17.54
CA GLY A 157 17.84 -6.86 18.73
C GLY A 157 16.41 -6.36 18.91
N ARG A 158 15.46 -6.74 18.04
CA ARG A 158 14.02 -6.47 18.20
C ARG A 158 13.26 -7.69 18.71
N SER A 159 12.24 -7.47 19.53
CA SER A 159 11.30 -8.49 20.01
C SER A 159 10.28 -8.90 18.96
N ASP A 160 9.81 -7.91 18.21
CA ASP A 160 8.73 -8.04 17.24
C ASP A 160 9.30 -8.04 15.82
N SER A 161 8.67 -8.80 14.94
CA SER A 161 9.07 -8.99 13.55
C SER A 161 8.29 -8.09 12.60
N ILE A 162 8.78 -7.97 11.38
CA ILE A 162 8.04 -7.40 10.27
C ILE A 162 7.24 -8.55 9.64
N THR A 163 5.93 -8.57 9.84
CA THR A 163 5.05 -9.62 9.28
C THR A 163 4.65 -9.25 7.86
N MET A 164 4.78 -10.19 6.94
CA MET A 164 4.56 -10.01 5.51
C MET A 164 3.18 -10.55 5.08
N GLY A 165 2.75 -10.11 3.91
CA GLY A 165 1.56 -10.60 3.23
C GLY A 165 1.21 -9.76 2.00
N VAL A 166 -0.08 -9.54 1.79
CA VAL A 166 -0.61 -8.78 0.66
C VAL A 166 -1.60 -7.73 1.12
N THR A 167 -1.63 -6.59 0.44
CA THR A 167 -2.76 -5.65 0.50
C THR A 167 -3.51 -5.72 -0.82
N SER A 168 -4.83 -5.79 -0.75
CA SER A 168 -5.73 -5.90 -1.90
C SER A 168 -6.94 -5.00 -1.70
N GLY A 169 -7.64 -4.69 -2.78
CA GLY A 169 -8.89 -3.97 -2.70
C GLY A 169 -9.60 -3.90 -4.03
N TYR A 170 -10.81 -3.35 -3.99
CA TYR A 170 -11.63 -3.13 -5.15
C TYR A 170 -12.54 -1.92 -4.93
N ASP A 171 -13.01 -1.33 -6.03
CA ASP A 171 -14.10 -0.37 -5.99
C ASP A 171 -15.13 -0.66 -7.09
N PHE A 172 -16.37 -0.20 -6.93
CA PHE A 172 -17.41 -0.26 -7.98
C PHE A 172 -17.59 1.08 -8.72
N PHE A 173 -16.72 2.06 -8.47
CA PHE A 173 -16.83 3.44 -8.95
C PHE A 173 -15.98 3.73 -10.19
N GLY A 174 -15.22 2.73 -10.66
CA GLY A 174 -14.50 2.79 -11.93
C GLY A 174 -13.05 3.27 -11.82
N GLU A 175 -12.47 3.36 -10.62
CA GLU A 175 -11.02 3.62 -10.48
C GLU A 175 -10.23 2.36 -10.85
N HIS A 176 -10.55 1.22 -10.22
CA HIS A 176 -9.98 -0.10 -10.51
C HIS A 176 -10.93 -1.22 -10.07
N ALA A 177 -10.92 -2.37 -10.77
CA ALA A 177 -11.81 -3.47 -10.39
C ALA A 177 -11.28 -4.30 -9.24
N VAL A 178 -9.98 -4.62 -9.27
CA VAL A 178 -9.29 -5.28 -8.18
C VAL A 178 -7.84 -4.87 -8.27
N TYR A 179 -7.18 -4.66 -7.14
CA TYR A 179 -5.73 -4.61 -7.08
C TYR A 179 -5.19 -5.53 -5.98
N VAL A 180 -3.90 -5.83 -6.07
CA VAL A 180 -3.13 -6.51 -5.04
C VAL A 180 -1.66 -6.20 -5.20
N GLU A 181 -0.95 -6.12 -4.08
CA GLU A 181 0.49 -5.91 -4.01
C GLU A 181 1.05 -6.47 -2.69
N GLY A 182 2.34 -6.74 -2.66
CA GLY A 182 3.07 -7.13 -1.46
C GLY A 182 2.99 -6.06 -0.38
N PHE A 183 2.81 -6.52 0.86
CA PHE A 183 2.59 -5.70 2.03
C PHE A 183 3.36 -6.27 3.22
N ALA A 184 3.78 -5.39 4.13
CA ALA A 184 4.27 -5.81 5.43
C ALA A 184 3.85 -4.84 6.53
N GLN A 185 3.88 -5.32 7.75
CA GLN A 185 3.67 -4.52 8.94
C GLN A 185 4.77 -4.79 9.96
N ASP A 186 5.46 -3.74 10.38
CA ASP A 186 6.46 -3.81 11.45
C ASP A 186 5.73 -3.91 12.80
N GLY A 187 5.84 -5.04 13.48
CA GLY A 187 5.21 -5.25 14.79
C GLY A 187 5.72 -4.32 15.89
N TYR A 188 6.95 -3.79 15.76
CA TYR A 188 7.58 -2.94 16.77
C TYR A 188 7.01 -1.51 16.79
N CYS A 189 6.87 -0.88 15.63
CA CYS A 189 6.35 0.50 15.48
C CYS A 189 4.96 0.57 14.85
N SER A 190 4.41 -0.58 14.45
CA SER A 190 3.16 -0.70 13.70
C SER A 190 3.12 0.04 12.36
N ASN A 191 4.28 0.32 11.76
CA ASN A 191 4.38 0.95 10.45
C ASN A 191 3.98 -0.05 9.36
N THR A 192 3.23 0.43 8.37
CA THR A 192 2.89 -0.37 7.20
C THR A 192 3.82 -0.07 6.04
N MET A 193 4.35 -1.12 5.42
CA MET A 193 5.10 -1.08 4.17
C MET A 193 4.20 -1.62 3.08
N ARG A 194 3.98 -0.83 2.04
CA ARG A 194 3.09 -1.16 0.91
C ARG A 194 3.91 -1.20 -0.37
N SER A 195 3.35 -1.77 -1.43
CA SER A 195 4.02 -1.84 -2.74
C SER A 195 5.40 -2.50 -2.66
N LEU A 196 5.50 -3.59 -1.89
CA LEU A 196 6.71 -4.41 -1.80
C LEU A 196 6.90 -5.33 -3.02
N THR A 197 5.84 -5.51 -3.81
CA THR A 197 5.87 -6.14 -5.13
C THR A 197 5.25 -5.18 -6.15
N ASP A 198 5.35 -5.52 -7.43
CA ASP A 198 4.58 -4.82 -8.46
C ASP A 198 3.07 -4.90 -8.16
N LYS A 199 2.39 -3.75 -8.34
CA LYS A 199 0.95 -3.64 -8.12
C LYS A 199 0.20 -4.22 -9.31
N GLU A 200 -0.40 -5.38 -9.11
CA GLU A 200 -1.26 -6.01 -10.10
C GLU A 200 -2.67 -5.40 -10.06
N VAL A 201 -3.17 -4.94 -11.21
CA VAL A 201 -4.48 -4.29 -11.31
C VAL A 201 -5.32 -4.93 -12.40
N ILE A 202 -6.54 -5.33 -12.04
CA ILE A 202 -7.59 -5.77 -12.96
C ILE A 202 -8.58 -4.63 -13.12
N LYS A 203 -8.94 -4.31 -14.38
CA LYS A 203 -9.87 -3.23 -14.72
C LYS A 203 -11.28 -3.80 -14.90
N HIS A 204 -12.30 -2.94 -14.78
CA HIS A 204 -13.71 -3.29 -15.03
C HIS A 204 -14.02 -3.42 -16.53
N VAL A 205 -13.09 -3.93 -17.33
CA VAL A 205 -13.25 -4.05 -18.78
C VAL A 205 -12.49 -5.28 -19.24
N GLY A 206 -13.12 -6.09 -20.09
CA GLY A 206 -12.54 -7.31 -20.66
C GLY A 206 -12.89 -8.57 -19.86
N ASP A 207 -12.28 -9.69 -20.24
CA ASP A 207 -12.52 -10.98 -19.59
C ASP A 207 -11.86 -11.04 -18.21
N VAL A 208 -12.61 -11.58 -17.26
CA VAL A 208 -12.19 -11.81 -15.88
C VAL A 208 -11.04 -12.83 -15.86
N ARG A 209 -9.91 -12.46 -15.25
CA ARG A 209 -8.71 -13.32 -15.15
C ARG A 209 -9.02 -14.60 -14.36
N ASN A 210 -8.22 -15.65 -14.57
CA ASN A 210 -8.22 -16.82 -13.68
C ASN A 210 -7.62 -16.40 -12.33
N PHE A 211 -8.49 -15.99 -11.39
CA PHE A 211 -8.07 -15.48 -10.08
C PHE A 211 -7.29 -16.50 -9.25
N ARG A 212 -7.52 -17.82 -9.44
CA ARG A 212 -6.75 -18.83 -8.71
C ARG A 212 -5.27 -18.75 -9.05
N THR A 213 -4.93 -18.86 -10.33
CA THR A 213 -3.55 -18.77 -10.80
C THR A 213 -2.93 -17.42 -10.48
N TRP A 214 -3.72 -16.35 -10.56
CA TRP A 214 -3.27 -15.02 -10.18
C TRP A 214 -2.86 -14.95 -8.69
N TRP A 215 -3.64 -15.53 -7.78
CA TRP A 215 -3.28 -15.59 -6.36
C TRP A 215 -2.05 -16.47 -6.09
N GLU A 216 -1.92 -17.60 -6.78
CA GLU A 216 -0.74 -18.48 -6.69
C GLU A 216 0.54 -17.71 -7.07
N GLU A 217 0.53 -16.98 -8.21
CA GLU A 217 1.65 -16.16 -8.68
C GLU A 217 2.02 -15.05 -7.68
N LEU A 218 1.02 -14.38 -7.10
CA LEU A 218 1.24 -13.27 -6.16
C LEU A 218 1.83 -13.74 -4.84
N LEU A 219 1.31 -14.84 -4.27
CA LEU A 219 1.83 -15.37 -3.01
C LEU A 219 3.27 -15.86 -3.18
N ALA A 220 3.61 -16.46 -4.32
CA ALA A 220 4.98 -16.81 -4.65
C ALA A 220 5.90 -15.58 -4.70
N GLN A 221 5.46 -14.46 -5.29
CA GLN A 221 6.25 -13.22 -5.29
C GLN A 221 6.48 -12.68 -3.87
N VAL A 222 5.47 -12.70 -3.01
CA VAL A 222 5.60 -12.22 -1.62
C VAL A 222 6.59 -13.06 -0.82
N GLU A 223 6.61 -14.39 -1.01
CA GLU A 223 7.61 -15.26 -0.39
C GLU A 223 9.03 -14.88 -0.81
N LEU A 224 9.26 -14.63 -2.11
CA LEU A 224 10.57 -14.19 -2.61
C LEU A 224 11.02 -12.86 -1.99
N VAL A 225 10.10 -11.91 -1.81
CA VAL A 225 10.41 -10.62 -1.17
C VAL A 225 10.69 -10.79 0.32
N ALA A 226 9.99 -11.68 1.01
CA ALA A 226 10.22 -11.92 2.43
C ALA A 226 11.67 -12.39 2.69
N ASP A 227 12.20 -13.24 1.80
CA ASP A 227 13.59 -13.70 1.87
C ASP A 227 14.61 -12.56 1.68
N ASP A 228 14.33 -11.61 0.79
CA ASP A 228 15.28 -10.57 0.39
C ASP A 228 15.15 -9.26 1.19
N LEU A 229 13.98 -8.98 1.78
CA LEU A 229 13.69 -7.74 2.50
C LEU A 229 14.66 -7.52 3.67
N PHE A 230 15.08 -8.59 4.36
CA PHE A 230 16.09 -8.49 5.41
C PHE A 230 17.40 -7.89 4.90
N GLU A 231 17.86 -8.34 3.73
CA GLU A 231 19.13 -7.90 3.14
C GLU A 231 19.03 -6.45 2.64
N PHE A 232 17.88 -6.05 2.07
CA PHE A 232 17.61 -4.65 1.73
C PHE A 232 17.65 -3.74 2.96
N ILE A 233 17.01 -4.17 4.07
CA ILE A 233 17.04 -3.41 5.32
C ILE A 233 18.48 -3.30 5.85
N ARG A 234 19.25 -4.39 5.83
CA ARG A 234 20.64 -4.38 6.30
C ARG A 234 21.50 -3.43 5.47
N ASP A 235 21.39 -3.49 4.14
CA ASP A 235 22.20 -2.66 3.28
C ASP A 235 21.80 -1.17 3.39
N ALA A 236 20.51 -0.88 3.60
CA ALA A 236 20.05 0.48 3.90
C ALA A 236 20.54 0.98 5.28
N GLN A 237 20.71 0.09 6.27
CA GLN A 237 21.31 0.42 7.56
C GLN A 237 22.82 0.72 7.46
N ASP A 238 23.50 0.20 6.45
CA ASP A 238 24.91 0.47 6.21
C ASP A 238 25.13 1.82 5.51
N ILE A 239 24.07 2.54 5.11
CA ILE A 239 24.14 3.83 4.42
C ILE A 239 23.68 4.95 5.35
N ASP A 240 24.64 5.71 5.88
CA ASP A 240 24.40 6.88 6.73
C ASP A 240 24.43 8.20 5.93
N LEU A 241 23.51 9.11 6.24
CA LEU A 241 23.55 10.51 5.80
C LEU A 241 23.92 11.42 6.98
N ASP A 242 24.98 12.22 6.82
CA ASP A 242 25.36 13.26 7.79
C ASP A 242 24.66 14.59 7.47
N PHE A 243 23.55 14.84 8.15
CA PHE A 243 22.76 16.06 8.07
C PHE A 243 23.48 17.30 8.64
N SER A 244 24.65 17.16 9.26
CA SER A 244 25.50 18.30 9.65
C SER A 244 26.37 18.81 8.49
N GLU A 245 26.62 17.96 7.50
CA GLU A 245 27.37 18.30 6.28
C GLU A 245 26.47 18.64 5.09
N LEU A 246 25.22 18.14 5.11
CA LEU A 246 24.21 18.45 4.09
C LEU A 246 23.66 19.88 4.24
N PRO A 247 23.25 20.51 3.12
CA PRO A 247 22.77 21.89 3.12
C PRO A 247 21.29 22.02 3.51
N PHE A 248 20.69 20.94 4.03
CA PHE A 248 19.29 20.84 4.41
C PHE A 248 19.13 19.97 5.66
N THR A 249 18.03 20.19 6.38
CA THR A 249 17.60 19.39 7.54
C THR A 249 16.91 18.09 7.13
N VAL A 250 16.67 17.19 8.09
CA VAL A 250 15.91 15.94 7.87
C VAL A 250 14.49 16.24 7.37
N THR A 251 13.84 17.29 7.88
CA THR A 251 12.52 17.72 7.40
C THR A 251 12.60 18.17 5.94
N GLU A 252 13.57 19.02 5.61
CA GLU A 252 13.77 19.51 4.24
C GLU A 252 14.12 18.37 3.27
N PHE A 253 14.84 17.33 3.70
CA PHE A 253 15.09 16.13 2.90
C PHE A 253 13.78 15.47 2.43
N TYR A 254 12.82 15.24 3.34
CA TYR A 254 11.52 14.68 2.94
C TYR A 254 10.72 15.64 2.06
N THR A 255 10.78 16.95 2.31
CA THR A 255 10.13 17.96 1.45
C THR A 255 10.73 17.94 0.04
N LEU A 256 12.05 17.84 -0.09
CA LEU A 256 12.77 17.74 -1.37
C LEU A 256 12.43 16.45 -2.12
N LEU A 257 12.20 15.34 -1.40
CA LEU A 257 11.68 14.10 -1.97
C LEU A 257 10.23 14.22 -2.47
N GLY A 258 9.50 15.25 -2.05
CA GLY A 258 8.13 15.54 -2.49
C GLY A 258 7.05 15.23 -1.47
N PHE A 259 7.40 14.91 -0.22
CA PHE A 259 6.40 14.84 0.86
C PHE A 259 5.82 16.23 1.15
N PRO A 260 4.51 16.34 1.42
CA PRO A 260 3.94 17.57 1.93
C PRO A 260 4.48 17.87 3.33
N ASP A 261 4.64 19.15 3.67
CA ASP A 261 5.29 19.61 4.92
C ASP A 261 4.80 18.88 6.18
N TYR A 262 3.48 18.67 6.30
CA TYR A 262 2.89 18.01 7.47
C TYR A 262 3.29 16.53 7.62
N LEU A 263 3.68 15.85 6.54
CA LEU A 263 4.24 14.50 6.58
C LEU A 263 5.75 14.53 6.72
N ALA A 264 6.42 15.47 6.05
CA ALA A 264 7.87 15.66 6.14
C ALA A 264 8.31 15.91 7.59
N GLU A 265 7.60 16.79 8.31
CA GLU A 265 7.83 17.05 9.74
C GLU A 265 7.67 15.77 10.58
N ARG A 266 6.63 14.98 10.32
CA ARG A 266 6.35 13.74 11.07
C ARG A 266 7.37 12.64 10.79
N ALA A 267 7.82 12.54 9.55
CA ALA A 267 8.82 11.58 9.15
C ALA A 267 10.18 11.93 9.74
N ALA A 268 10.54 13.22 9.75
CA ALA A 268 11.76 13.71 10.36
C ALA A 268 11.77 13.52 11.88
N ASP A 269 10.70 13.93 12.57
CA ASP A 269 10.57 13.75 14.03
C ASP A 269 10.76 12.29 14.44
N ASP A 270 10.16 11.34 13.69
CA ASP A 270 10.29 9.91 13.97
C ASP A 270 11.68 9.37 13.62
N ALA A 271 12.25 9.74 12.47
CA ALA A 271 13.58 9.31 12.08
C ALA A 271 14.65 9.81 13.07
N GLU A 272 14.63 11.10 13.44
CA GLU A 272 15.56 11.69 14.41
C GLU A 272 15.43 11.05 15.81
N ALA A 273 14.21 10.69 16.22
CA ALA A 273 13.96 10.07 17.51
C ALA A 273 14.45 8.62 17.60
N ASN A 274 14.51 7.90 16.47
CA ASN A 274 14.90 6.50 16.40
C ASN A 274 16.35 6.29 15.92
N ALA A 275 17.01 7.32 15.38
CA ALA A 275 18.40 7.27 14.97
C ALA A 275 19.36 7.15 16.17
N ALA A 276 20.51 6.50 15.96
CA ALA A 276 21.58 6.45 16.95
C ALA A 276 22.19 7.84 17.22
N SER A 277 22.20 8.69 16.20
CA SER A 277 22.62 10.08 16.22
C SER A 277 21.57 10.91 15.48
N PRO A 278 21.13 12.07 16.00
CA PRO A 278 20.15 12.91 15.29
C PRO A 278 20.72 13.59 14.04
N PHE A 279 22.03 13.47 13.79
CA PHE A 279 22.69 14.06 12.62
C PHE A 279 23.22 13.03 11.63
N GLU A 280 23.51 11.80 12.08
CA GLU A 280 23.92 10.69 11.23
C GLU A 280 22.78 9.67 11.24
N ILE A 281 22.00 9.64 10.18
CA ILE A 281 20.78 8.81 10.09
C ILE A 281 20.90 7.88 8.89
N ASP A 282 20.68 6.59 9.12
CA ASP A 282 20.72 5.59 8.08
C ASP A 282 19.45 5.57 7.21
N MET A 283 19.56 5.06 5.98
CA MET A 283 18.45 5.01 5.01
C MET A 283 17.27 4.17 5.51
N TRP A 284 17.51 3.12 6.28
CA TRP A 284 16.43 2.34 6.88
C TRP A 284 15.65 3.16 7.92
N THR A 285 16.34 3.92 8.77
CA THR A 285 15.72 4.82 9.73
C THR A 285 14.93 5.93 9.04
N LEU A 286 15.43 6.47 7.92
CA LEU A 286 14.68 7.43 7.09
C LEU A 286 13.43 6.79 6.45
N HIS A 287 13.56 5.59 5.87
CA HIS A 287 12.40 4.83 5.35
C HIS A 287 11.37 4.55 6.46
N SER A 288 11.81 4.15 7.66
CA SER A 288 10.95 3.93 8.81
C SER A 288 10.18 5.20 9.20
N GLY A 289 10.85 6.36 9.21
CA GLY A 289 10.20 7.65 9.46
C GLY A 289 9.15 7.99 8.39
N ALA A 290 9.45 7.78 7.12
CA ALA A 290 8.51 7.99 6.02
C ALA A 290 7.26 7.10 6.15
N THR A 291 7.45 5.80 6.42
CA THR A 291 6.34 4.85 6.62
C THR A 291 5.54 5.15 7.88
N TYR A 292 6.18 5.63 8.96
CA TYR A 292 5.51 6.13 10.16
C TYR A 292 4.57 7.30 9.84
N ALA A 293 5.07 8.33 9.14
CA ALA A 293 4.26 9.48 8.74
C ALA A 293 3.05 9.06 7.88
N LEU A 294 3.26 8.15 6.93
CA LEU A 294 2.19 7.65 6.07
C LEU A 294 1.16 6.81 6.82
N THR A 295 1.61 5.93 7.71
CA THR A 295 0.74 5.04 8.47
C THR A 295 -0.15 5.83 9.44
N HIS A 296 0.45 6.76 10.18
CA HIS A 296 -0.22 7.38 11.34
C HIS A 296 -0.78 8.78 11.05
N PHE A 297 -0.23 9.53 10.09
CA PHE A 297 -0.55 10.95 9.90
C PHE A 297 -1.13 11.30 8.54
N PHE A 298 -1.06 10.42 7.53
CA PHE A 298 -1.65 10.69 6.21
C PHE A 298 -3.15 11.00 6.30
N GLN A 299 -3.60 12.13 5.75
CA GLN A 299 -5.00 12.57 5.85
C GLN A 299 -5.82 12.28 4.60
N GLY A 300 -5.19 11.74 3.56
CA GLY A 300 -5.83 11.42 2.29
C GLY A 300 -6.62 10.09 2.30
N LYS A 301 -7.18 9.79 1.13
CA LYS A 301 -7.82 8.52 0.80
C LYS A 301 -6.74 7.50 0.40
N GLU A 302 -6.95 6.21 0.70
CA GLU A 302 -6.20 5.13 0.06
C GLU A 302 -6.35 5.22 -1.47
N GLY A 303 -5.31 4.86 -2.21
CA GLY A 303 -5.25 4.97 -3.67
C GLY A 303 -4.13 5.88 -4.16
N ALA A 304 -4.28 6.45 -5.37
CA ALA A 304 -3.17 7.04 -6.13
C ALA A 304 -2.32 8.08 -5.38
N SER A 305 -2.92 8.92 -4.52
CA SER A 305 -2.15 9.89 -3.73
C SER A 305 -1.30 9.23 -2.64
N LEU A 306 -1.82 8.17 -2.00
CA LEU A 306 -1.03 7.40 -1.03
C LEU A 306 0.06 6.63 -1.77
N ASP A 307 -0.29 5.97 -2.88
CA ASP A 307 0.63 5.18 -3.70
C ASP A 307 1.85 6.00 -4.15
N GLN A 308 1.67 7.29 -4.45
CA GLN A 308 2.78 8.18 -4.80
C GLN A 308 3.78 8.32 -3.64
N TYR A 309 3.31 8.59 -2.43
CA TYR A 309 4.19 8.76 -1.28
C TYR A 309 4.79 7.44 -0.79
N VAL A 310 4.05 6.33 -0.91
CA VAL A 310 4.57 4.99 -0.65
C VAL A 310 5.76 4.68 -1.56
N ARG A 311 5.66 5.00 -2.87
CA ARG A 311 6.81 4.82 -3.79
C ARG A 311 8.01 5.66 -3.37
N ILE A 312 7.79 6.92 -2.98
CA ILE A 312 8.88 7.79 -2.51
C ILE A 312 9.51 7.19 -1.23
N ALA A 313 8.71 6.69 -0.29
CA ALA A 313 9.24 6.01 0.90
C ALA A 313 10.04 4.77 0.51
N ASN A 314 9.49 3.91 -0.33
CA ASN A 314 10.13 2.69 -0.79
C ASN A 314 11.44 2.97 -1.54
N ASP A 315 11.53 4.05 -2.32
CA ASP A 315 12.78 4.42 -2.98
C ASP A 315 13.91 4.67 -1.95
N ILE A 316 13.61 5.19 -0.75
CA ILE A 316 14.63 5.37 0.31
C ILE A 316 15.23 4.02 0.72
N LEU A 317 14.40 2.96 0.78
CA LEU A 317 14.84 1.62 1.14
C LEU A 317 15.42 0.85 -0.04
N PHE A 318 14.78 0.90 -1.21
CA PHE A 318 15.07 0.04 -2.35
C PHE A 318 15.98 0.69 -3.40
N ASN A 319 16.07 2.02 -3.44
CA ASN A 319 16.90 2.78 -4.36
C ASN A 319 17.54 4.03 -3.69
N PRO A 320 18.50 3.83 -2.77
CA PRO A 320 19.14 4.93 -2.04
C PRO A 320 19.83 5.96 -2.96
N GLU A 321 20.44 5.54 -4.06
CA GLU A 321 21.09 6.45 -5.03
C GLU A 321 20.06 7.36 -5.70
N GLY A 322 19.02 6.76 -6.30
CA GLY A 322 17.95 7.53 -6.95
C GLY A 322 17.21 8.45 -5.98
N THR A 323 17.18 8.10 -4.68
CA THR A 323 16.69 8.98 -3.62
C THR A 323 17.56 10.23 -3.47
N ILE A 324 18.89 10.08 -3.42
CA ILE A 324 19.82 11.22 -3.32
C ILE A 324 19.81 12.06 -4.60
N GLU A 325 19.83 11.45 -5.78
CA GLU A 325 19.74 12.16 -7.06
C GLU A 325 18.46 13.01 -7.15
N ARG A 326 17.33 12.48 -6.66
CA ARG A 326 16.06 13.22 -6.61
C ARG A 326 16.16 14.44 -5.70
N VAL A 327 16.78 14.30 -4.53
CA VAL A 327 16.98 15.40 -3.58
C VAL A 327 17.91 16.46 -4.18
N GLU A 328 19.00 16.05 -4.83
CA GLU A 328 19.93 16.95 -5.51
C GLU A 328 19.20 17.78 -6.59
N GLN A 329 18.45 17.10 -7.48
CA GLN A 329 17.68 17.77 -8.54
C GLN A 329 16.62 18.72 -7.98
N ALA A 330 15.92 18.33 -6.91
CA ALA A 330 14.93 19.19 -6.27
C ALA A 330 15.58 20.42 -5.62
N TYR A 331 16.75 20.24 -5.01
CA TYR A 331 17.51 21.31 -4.39
C TYR A 331 18.07 22.30 -5.44
N GLU A 332 18.60 21.79 -6.56
CA GLU A 332 19.03 22.61 -7.69
C GLU A 332 17.86 23.46 -8.24
N GLN A 333 16.69 22.85 -8.43
CA GLN A 333 15.50 23.56 -8.88
C GLN A 333 15.05 24.66 -7.90
N GLN A 334 15.15 24.43 -6.59
CA GLN A 334 14.86 25.46 -5.58
C GLN A 334 15.83 26.65 -5.70
N LEU A 335 17.13 26.37 -5.86
CA LEU A 335 18.15 27.42 -6.06
C LEU A 335 17.90 28.25 -7.32
N GLU A 336 17.47 27.61 -8.42
CA GLU A 336 17.12 28.32 -9.66
C GLU A 336 15.87 29.19 -9.50
N ALA A 337 14.85 28.70 -8.78
CA ALA A 337 13.62 29.44 -8.53
C ALA A 337 13.82 30.66 -7.62
N ASP A 338 14.74 30.55 -6.65
CA ASP A 338 15.10 31.63 -5.73
C ASP A 338 16.17 32.61 -6.32
N GLY A 339 16.66 32.33 -7.53
CA GLY A 339 17.83 32.94 -8.16
C GLY A 339 17.74 34.40 -8.65
N ASP A 340 16.86 35.25 -8.12
CA ASP A 340 16.85 36.70 -8.42
C ASP A 340 17.79 37.51 -7.48
N ASP A 341 18.49 36.84 -6.54
CA ASP A 341 19.25 37.49 -5.45
C ASP A 341 20.79 37.26 -5.51
N GLY A 342 21.44 37.80 -6.54
CA GLY A 342 22.86 38.22 -6.52
C GLY A 342 23.98 37.15 -6.46
N SER A 343 25.23 37.59 -6.67
CA SER A 343 26.42 36.71 -6.86
C SER A 343 26.90 35.94 -5.62
N GLN A 344 26.39 36.24 -4.43
CA GLN A 344 26.76 35.53 -3.19
C GLN A 344 25.86 34.32 -2.91
N ALA A 345 24.59 34.36 -3.33
CA ALA A 345 23.68 33.21 -3.22
C ALA A 345 24.13 32.06 -4.13
N SER A 346 24.59 32.39 -5.35
CA SER A 346 25.12 31.41 -6.31
C SER A 346 26.33 30.63 -5.79
N LEU A 347 27.29 31.27 -5.08
CA LEU A 347 28.46 30.57 -4.52
C LEU A 347 28.12 29.69 -3.29
N ALA A 348 27.06 30.02 -2.55
CA ALA A 348 26.58 29.19 -1.45
C ALA A 348 25.86 27.95 -1.99
N GLY A 349 25.03 28.13 -3.03
CA GLY A 349 24.36 27.03 -3.75
C GLY A 349 25.35 26.04 -4.37
N GLU A 350 26.40 26.52 -5.04
CA GLU A 350 27.46 25.65 -5.60
C GLU A 350 28.16 24.79 -4.53
N ARG A 351 28.39 25.33 -3.32
CA ARG A 351 29.00 24.55 -2.22
C ARG A 351 28.04 23.54 -1.60
N ALA A 352 26.76 23.88 -1.56
CA ALA A 352 25.71 23.02 -1.08
C ALA A 352 25.56 21.79 -2.00
N LEU A 353 25.47 22.03 -3.32
CA LEU A 353 25.42 20.96 -4.34
C LEU A 353 26.68 20.07 -4.27
N ALA A 354 27.88 20.66 -4.18
CA ALA A 354 29.11 19.89 -4.04
C ALA A 354 29.21 19.05 -2.75
N SER A 355 28.35 19.31 -1.75
CA SER A 355 28.25 18.49 -0.54
C SER A 355 27.28 17.32 -0.75
N ILE A 356 26.20 17.52 -1.51
CA ILE A 356 25.29 16.45 -1.94
C ILE A 356 25.99 15.51 -2.92
N GLU A 357 26.69 16.05 -3.93
CA GLU A 357 27.47 15.26 -4.91
C GLU A 357 28.50 14.35 -4.21
N ARG A 358 29.16 14.85 -3.16
CA ARG A 358 30.13 14.05 -2.41
C ARG A 358 29.47 12.87 -1.70
N VAL A 359 28.29 13.08 -1.13
CA VAL A 359 27.51 11.99 -0.53
C VAL A 359 27.14 10.98 -1.61
N SER A 360 26.69 11.42 -2.79
CA SER A 360 26.41 10.53 -3.93
C SER A 360 27.65 9.71 -4.35
N ASP A 361 28.81 10.35 -4.49
CA ASP A 361 30.07 9.67 -4.82
C ASP A 361 30.48 8.63 -3.77
N ASP A 362 30.30 8.94 -2.48
CA ASP A 362 30.61 8.02 -1.37
C ASP A 362 29.63 6.83 -1.30
N LEU A 363 28.42 6.98 -1.87
CA LEU A 363 27.42 5.92 -1.96
C LEU A 363 27.69 4.94 -3.09
N GLN A 364 28.38 5.35 -4.16
CA GLN A 364 28.52 4.57 -5.40
C GLN A 364 29.02 3.13 -5.19
N GLU A 365 29.96 2.89 -4.26
CA GLU A 365 30.46 1.53 -3.95
C GLU A 365 29.41 0.65 -3.25
N LYS A 366 28.49 1.24 -2.49
CA LYS A 366 27.39 0.53 -1.81
C LYS A 366 26.19 0.36 -2.71
N VAL A 367 26.01 1.27 -3.67
CA VAL A 367 24.90 1.27 -4.63
C VAL A 367 25.00 0.13 -5.63
N GLU A 368 26.19 -0.21 -6.13
CA GLU A 368 26.36 -1.36 -7.04
C GLU A 368 25.79 -2.65 -6.42
N GLN A 369 25.92 -2.84 -5.10
CA GLN A 369 25.37 -4.01 -4.39
C GLN A 369 23.84 -3.98 -4.34
N PHE A 370 23.25 -2.79 -4.30
CA PHE A 370 21.81 -2.57 -4.27
C PHE A 370 21.18 -2.85 -5.63
N GLU A 371 21.76 -2.29 -6.70
CA GLU A 371 21.32 -2.53 -8.08
C GLU A 371 21.41 -4.02 -8.44
N ASP A 372 22.53 -4.67 -8.10
CA ASP A 372 22.71 -6.12 -8.33
C ASP A 372 21.62 -6.95 -7.62
N ARG A 373 21.20 -6.55 -6.41
CA ARG A 373 20.14 -7.26 -5.68
C ARG A 373 18.76 -6.98 -6.26
N GLU A 374 18.46 -5.74 -6.61
CA GLU A 374 17.19 -5.38 -7.25
C GLU A 374 17.02 -6.15 -8.56
N ASP A 375 18.07 -6.21 -9.39
CA ASP A 375 18.04 -6.93 -10.66
C ASP A 375 17.90 -8.45 -10.45
N ALA A 376 18.57 -9.03 -9.44
CA ALA A 376 18.40 -10.44 -9.10
C ALA A 376 16.99 -10.77 -8.62
N LEU A 377 16.38 -9.91 -7.79
CA LEU A 377 14.99 -10.08 -7.34
C LEU A 377 14.02 -9.95 -8.52
N ARG A 378 14.25 -8.97 -9.42
CA ARG A 378 13.44 -8.78 -10.62
C ARG A 378 13.53 -9.97 -11.58
N GLU A 379 14.72 -10.57 -11.74
CA GLU A 379 14.88 -11.81 -12.53
C GLU A 379 14.09 -12.96 -11.91
N ARG A 380 14.16 -13.15 -10.58
CA ARG A 380 13.37 -14.17 -9.86
C ARG A 380 11.86 -13.98 -10.01
N PHE A 381 11.38 -12.73 -10.02
CA PHE A 381 9.96 -12.46 -10.31
C PHE A 381 9.57 -12.88 -11.72
N GLN A 382 10.41 -12.61 -12.72
CA GLN A 382 10.14 -13.04 -14.10
C GLN A 382 10.14 -14.56 -14.24
N GLU A 383 11.03 -15.26 -13.52
CA GLU A 383 11.07 -16.73 -13.49
C GLU A 383 9.84 -17.32 -12.79
N ALA A 384 9.36 -16.71 -11.69
CA ALA A 384 8.18 -17.17 -10.97
C ALA A 384 6.87 -16.97 -11.76
N MET A 385 6.85 -16.04 -12.72
CA MET A 385 5.70 -15.78 -13.60
C MET A 385 5.73 -16.55 -14.94
N ALA A 386 6.79 -17.33 -15.21
CA ALA A 386 6.99 -18.06 -16.48
C ALA A 386 6.54 -19.53 -16.40
#